data_AF-A0A2N2HTG1-F1
#
_entry.id   AF-A0A2N2HTG1-F1
#
_cell.length_a   1.000
_cell.length_b   1.000
_cell.length_c   1.000
_cell.angle_alpha   90.00
_cell.angle_beta   90.00
_cell.angle_gamma   90.00
#
_symmetry.space_group_name_H-M   'P 1'
#
loop_
_entity.id
_entity.type
_entity.pdbx_description
1 polymer ?
#
loop_
_entity_poly.entity_id
_entity_poly.type
_entity_poly.pdbx_seq_one_letter_code
_entity_poly.pdbx_strand_id
1 'polypeptide(L)' 'MDVRDMKGNPGIWEKLSWADLSTKEKELWTLLGWEADKWDRNEAPPSTDKFWDDLNFQERKAAEGLGFTEKIWNNFEDE' A
#
# COMPACT_ATOMS: atom_id res chain seq x y z
N MET A 1 12.22 3.98 13.15
CA MET A 1 11.29 4.94 12.51
C MET A 1 10.37 4.10 11.70
N ASP A 2 9.34 3.65 12.41
CA ASP A 2 8.49 2.54 12.05
C ASP A 2 7.35 3.06 11.19
N VAL A 3 6.87 2.23 10.29
CA VAL A 3 5.71 2.56 9.46
C VAL A 3 4.53 2.88 10.36
N ARG A 4 3.70 3.85 9.97
CA ARG A 4 2.58 4.25 10.82
C ARG A 4 1.66 3.06 11.08
N ASP A 5 1.16 3.01 12.31
CA ASP A 5 0.20 1.99 12.72
C ASP A 5 -1.14 2.24 12.03
N MET A 6 -1.47 1.34 11.10
CA MET A 6 -2.72 1.34 10.35
C MET A 6 -3.92 0.95 11.22
N LYS A 7 -3.69 0.36 12.41
CA LYS A 7 -4.74 -0.20 13.29
C LYS A 7 -5.73 -1.13 12.56
N GLY A 8 -5.28 -1.75 11.47
CA GLY A 8 -6.11 -2.59 10.61
C GLY A 8 -7.08 -1.84 9.68
N ASN A 9 -7.01 -0.50 9.59
CA ASN A 9 -7.84 0.30 8.69
C ASN A 9 -7.01 0.83 7.50
N PRO A 10 -7.03 0.18 6.34
CA PRO A 10 -6.27 0.61 5.17
C PRO A 10 -6.71 1.95 4.57
N GLY A 11 -7.94 2.41 4.84
CA GLY A 11 -8.43 3.73 4.39
C GLY A 11 -7.72 4.94 5.02
N ILE A 12 -6.76 4.72 5.93
CA ILE A 12 -5.85 5.79 6.34
C ILE A 12 -4.92 6.23 5.19
N TRP A 13 -4.61 5.33 4.26
CA TRP A 13 -3.65 5.58 3.19
C TRP A 13 -4.23 6.51 2.14
N GLU A 14 -5.49 6.32 1.77
CA GLU A 14 -6.22 7.17 0.82
C GLU A 14 -6.44 8.60 1.32
N LYS A 15 -6.34 8.83 2.64
CA LYS A 15 -6.49 10.15 3.25
C LYS A 15 -5.21 10.98 3.21
N LEU A 16 -4.12 10.42 2.72
CA LEU A 16 -2.80 11.02 2.75
C LEU A 16 -2.34 11.37 1.35
N SER A 17 -1.59 12.45 1.25
CA SER A 17 -0.82 12.73 0.05
C SER A 17 0.49 11.95 0.07
N TRP A 18 1.09 11.75 -1.10
CA TRP A 18 2.43 11.16 -1.18
C TRP A 18 3.43 11.93 -0.32
N ALA A 19 3.28 13.26 -0.19
CA ALA A 19 4.14 14.09 0.64
C ALA A 19 4.06 13.76 2.15
N ASP A 20 2.88 13.34 2.64
CA ASP A 20 2.65 12.97 4.05
C ASP A 20 3.30 11.64 4.44
N LEU A 21 3.67 10.81 3.46
CA LEU A 21 4.36 9.55 3.67
C LEU A 21 5.83 9.79 4.07
N SER A 22 6.28 9.07 5.08
CA SER A 22 7.68 8.95 5.45
C SER A 22 8.49 8.27 4.34
N THR A 23 9.81 8.45 4.35
CA THR A 23 10.70 7.80 3.38
C THR A 23 10.48 6.29 3.33
N LYS A 24 10.26 5.65 4.49
CA LYS A 24 10.06 4.20 4.54
C LYS A 24 8.73 3.76 3.93
N GLU A 25 7.65 4.50 4.20
CA GLU A 25 6.35 4.23 3.58
C GLU A 25 6.41 4.41 2.07
N LYS A 26 7.08 5.46 1.59
CA LYS A 26 7.32 5.69 0.15
C LYS A 26 8.04 4.52 -0.49
N GLU A 27 9.13 4.05 0.12
CA GLU A 27 9.87 2.88 -0.39
C GLU A 27 8.97 1.64 -0.51
N LEU A 28 8.13 1.36 0.48
CA LEU A 28 7.23 0.21 0.47
C LEU A 28 6.11 0.37 -0.58
N TRP A 29 5.50 1.55 -0.67
CA TRP A 29 4.52 1.85 -1.71
C TRP A 29 5.12 1.74 -3.12
N THR A 30 6.37 2.18 -3.30
CA THR A 30 7.10 2.00 -4.57
C THR A 30 7.39 0.56 -4.92
N LEU A 31 7.63 -0.32 -3.93
CA LEU A 31 7.73 -1.77 -4.17
C LEU A 31 6.39 -2.38 -4.62
N LEU A 32 5.28 -1.77 -4.22
CA LEU A 32 3.94 -2.06 -4.73
C LEU A 32 3.67 -1.36 -6.08
N GLY A 33 4.62 -0.64 -6.67
CA GLY A 33 4.42 0.06 -7.94
C GLY A 33 3.69 1.40 -7.83
N TRP A 34 3.44 1.88 -6.61
CA TRP A 34 2.95 3.24 -6.39
C TRP A 34 4.08 4.25 -6.48
N GLU A 35 3.84 5.34 -7.19
CA GLU A 35 4.77 6.44 -7.36
C GLU A 35 4.06 7.75 -7.05
N ALA A 36 4.80 8.82 -6.76
CA ALA A 36 4.23 10.13 -6.44
C ALA A 36 3.19 10.59 -7.48
N ASP A 37 3.55 10.52 -8.77
CA ASP A 37 2.65 10.88 -9.87
C ASP A 37 1.39 10.01 -9.90
N LYS A 38 1.53 8.69 -9.70
CA LYS A 38 0.39 7.75 -9.69
C LYS A 38 -0.52 7.99 -8.50
N TRP A 39 0.06 8.19 -7.33
CA TRP A 39 -0.65 8.49 -6.10
C TRP A 39 -1.45 9.79 -6.22
N ASP A 40 -0.80 10.87 -6.67
CA ASP A 40 -1.45 12.19 -6.82
C ASP A 40 -2.52 12.19 -7.91
N ARG A 41 -2.38 11.33 -8.93
CA ARG A 41 -3.39 11.13 -9.98
C ARG A 41 -4.47 10.12 -9.63
N ASN A 42 -4.38 9.48 -8.46
CA ASN A 42 -5.25 8.36 -8.08
C ASN A 42 -5.25 7.22 -9.12
N GLU A 43 -4.09 6.98 -9.73
CA GLU A 43 -3.87 5.94 -10.73
C GLU A 43 -3.28 4.71 -10.06
N ALA A 44 -4.14 3.74 -9.76
CA ALA A 44 -3.73 2.52 -9.10
C ALA A 44 -2.80 1.68 -10.01
N PRO A 45 -1.66 1.19 -9.50
CA PRO A 45 -0.77 0.29 -10.26
C PRO A 45 -1.39 -1.11 -10.40
N PRO A 46 -0.95 -1.91 -11.37
CA PRO A 46 -1.51 -3.25 -11.62
C PRO A 46 -1.27 -4.26 -10.49
N SER A 47 -0.53 -3.90 -9.46
CA SER A 47 -0.38 -4.68 -8.24
C SER A 47 -1.61 -4.60 -7.33
N THR A 48 -2.38 -3.50 -7.36
CA THR A 48 -3.58 -3.35 -6.52
C THR A 48 -4.68 -4.29 -6.94
N ASP A 49 -4.85 -4.49 -8.25
CA ASP A 49 -5.79 -5.44 -8.88
C ASP A 49 -5.46 -6.92 -8.60
N LYS A 50 -4.36 -7.22 -7.90
CA LYS A 50 -3.96 -8.60 -7.59
C LYS A 50 -4.41 -8.98 -6.21
N PHE A 51 -4.89 -10.21 -6.08
CA PHE A 51 -5.02 -10.83 -4.77
C PHE A 51 -3.65 -10.98 -4.10
N TRP A 52 -3.66 -11.03 -2.78
CA TRP A 52 -2.46 -11.22 -1.97
C TRP A 52 -1.63 -12.45 -2.39
N ASP A 53 -2.28 -13.53 -2.81
CA ASP A 53 -1.61 -14.75 -3.27
C ASP A 53 -0.91 -14.56 -4.64
N ASP A 54 -1.44 -13.67 -5.48
CA ASP A 54 -0.86 -13.29 -6.77
C ASP A 54 0.28 -12.27 -6.64
N LEU A 55 0.42 -11.62 -5.48
CA LEU A 55 1.53 -10.73 -5.20
C LEU A 55 2.86 -11.49 -5.09
N ASN A 56 3.88 -10.93 -5.72
CA ASN A 56 5.22 -11.44 -5.61
C ASN A 56 5.78 -11.24 -4.18
N PHE A 57 6.90 -11.90 -3.87
CA PHE A 57 7.48 -11.85 -2.52
C PHE A 57 7.84 -10.43 -2.06
N GLN A 58 8.28 -9.56 -2.97
CA GLN A 58 8.61 -8.17 -2.65
C GLN A 58 7.36 -7.33 -2.39
N GLU A 59 6.32 -7.49 -3.23
CA GLU A 59 5.02 -6.84 -3.06
C GLU A 59 4.40 -7.22 -1.70
N ARG A 60 4.35 -8.52 -1.36
CA ARG A 60 3.85 -8.97 -0.06
C ARG A 60 4.64 -8.41 1.11
N LYS A 61 5.98 -8.47 1.03
CA LYS A 61 6.84 -7.89 2.08
C LYS A 61 6.62 -6.40 2.27
N ALA A 62 6.37 -5.69 1.18
CA ALA A 62 6.06 -4.28 1.22
C ALA A 62 4.71 -4.00 1.89
N ALA A 63 3.67 -4.73 1.47
CA ALA A 63 2.34 -4.66 2.05
C ALA A 63 2.35 -5.01 3.56
N GLU A 64 3.03 -6.10 3.95
CA GLU A 64 3.26 -6.47 5.36
C GLU A 64 3.95 -5.34 6.13
N GLY A 65 4.97 -4.71 5.54
CA GLY A 65 5.68 -3.57 6.13
C GLY A 65 4.79 -2.35 6.32
N LEU A 66 3.79 -2.16 5.45
CA LEU A 66 2.75 -1.14 5.53
C LEU A 66 1.63 -1.48 6.52
N GLY A 67 1.65 -2.68 7.13
CA GLY A 67 0.62 -3.15 8.05
C GLY A 67 -0.59 -3.79 7.36
N PHE A 68 -0.50 -4.04 6.05
CA PHE A 68 -1.47 -4.90 5.37
C PHE A 68 -1.25 -6.35 5.75
N THR A 69 -2.34 -7.09 5.80
CA THR A 69 -2.37 -8.54 5.90
C THR A 69 -3.16 -9.07 4.72
N GLU A 70 -3.00 -10.34 4.38
CA GLU A 70 -3.79 -11.00 3.33
C GLU A 70 -5.28 -10.67 3.41
N LYS A 71 -5.85 -10.75 4.62
CA LYS A 71 -7.25 -10.40 4.85
C LYS A 71 -7.53 -8.94 4.51
N ILE A 72 -6.73 -8.00 5.00
CA ILE A 72 -6.97 -6.58 4.77
C ILE A 72 -6.80 -6.23 3.29
N TRP A 73 -5.73 -6.72 2.67
CA TRP A 73 -5.43 -6.51 1.26
C TRP A 73 -6.58 -6.97 0.37
N ASN A 74 -7.00 -8.23 0.54
CA ASN A 74 -8.08 -8.80 -0.27
C ASN A 74 -9.47 -8.22 0.05
N ASN A 75 -9.64 -7.52 1.18
CA ASN A 75 -10.90 -6.82 1.49
C ASN A 75 -10.86 -5.32 1.11
N PHE A 76 -9.72 -4.80 0.66
CA PHE A 76 -9.57 -3.36 0.41
C PHE A 76 -10.14 -2.90 -0.93
N GLU A 77 -10.27 -3.79 -1.91
CA GLU A 77 -10.87 -3.47 -3.22
C GLU A 77 -12.40 -3.62 -3.27
N ASP A 78 -13.01 -4.25 -2.26
CA ASP A 78 -14.43 -4.63 -2.26
C ASP A 78 -15.36 -3.68 -1.47
N GLU A 79 -14.87 -2.54 -0.95
CA GLU A 79 -15.69 -1.54 -0.22
C GLU A 79 -15.94 -0.22 -0.97
#